data_AF-A0A3L6S4Q2-F1
#
_entry.id   AF-A0A3L6S4Q2-F1
#
_cell.length_a   1.000
_cell.length_b   1.000
_cell.length_c   1.000
_cell.angle_alpha   90.00
_cell.angle_beta   90.00
_cell.angle_gamma   90.00
#
_symmetry.space_group_name_H-M   'P 1'
#
loop_
_entity.id
_entity.type
_entity.pdbx_description
1 polymer ?
#
loop_
_entity_poly.entity_id
_entity_poly.type
_entity_poly.pdbx_seq_one_letter_code
_entity_poly.pdbx_strand_id
1 'polypeptide(L)'
;MPAVPSSLSDVLYRWHLPDPRVCAEFPDKSQMVVVLLGWLGSRQKHRKRYADWYTSRGFHAVTFTLPMSDILSYNLGGKAEKNVEMLSEHLAGWFFLCCSYGVILENLQRQDASAVEKIKACVVDSAPVAAPDPQVWASGFSAALMKKRSITTKGLGSNDSRSDVLVVESNMEPKPAATEAVLLSALETFFDVVLNYPRINRRLSDVMDLLSSKQPKCPQLYIYSSADRVIPAKSVESFI
;
A
#
# COMPACT_ATOMS: atom_id res chain seq x y z
N MET A 1 13.06 -15.81 30.84
CA MET A 1 13.09 -14.59 30.00
C MET A 1 13.24 -15.03 28.55
N PRO A 2 12.16 -15.14 27.76
CA PRO A 2 12.30 -15.50 26.34
C PRO A 2 12.85 -14.30 25.56
N ALA A 3 13.87 -14.56 24.74
CA ALA A 3 14.56 -13.58 23.94
C ALA A 3 13.61 -12.90 22.92
N VAL A 4 13.66 -11.57 22.89
CA VAL A 4 13.02 -10.75 21.86
C VAL A 4 13.73 -11.01 20.53
N PRO A 5 13.06 -11.45 19.46
CA PRO A 5 13.69 -11.60 18.16
C PRO A 5 14.10 -10.22 17.64
N SER A 6 15.40 -10.02 17.46
CA SER A 6 16.05 -8.81 16.95
C SER A 6 15.96 -8.70 15.43
N SER A 7 14.73 -8.75 14.90
CA SER A 7 14.42 -8.40 13.50
C SER A 7 13.17 -7.52 13.48
N LEU A 8 13.39 -6.21 13.46
CA LEU A 8 12.35 -5.17 13.61
C LEU A 8 11.70 -4.75 12.28
N SER A 9 11.97 -5.44 11.18
CA SER A 9 11.44 -5.12 9.85
C SER A 9 10.55 -6.24 9.33
N ASP A 10 9.30 -5.87 9.03
CA ASP A 10 8.31 -6.62 8.25
C ASP A 10 7.31 -7.52 9.01
N VAL A 11 6.73 -6.99 10.10
CA VAL A 11 5.47 -7.53 10.63
C VAL A 11 4.28 -6.90 9.87
N LEU A 12 3.37 -7.75 9.38
CA LEU A 12 2.17 -7.37 8.61
C LEU A 12 1.26 -6.36 9.34
N TYR A 13 1.11 -6.53 10.65
CA TYR A 13 0.37 -5.60 11.49
C TYR A 13 1.12 -5.29 12.78
N ARG A 14 0.88 -4.11 13.35
CA ARG A 14 1.46 -3.70 14.63
C ARG A 14 0.42 -2.97 15.46
N TRP A 15 0.31 -3.37 16.73
CA TRP A 15 -0.49 -2.67 17.73
C TRP A 15 0.32 -1.56 18.38
N HIS A 16 -0.34 -0.42 18.59
CA HIS A 16 0.18 0.75 19.30
C HIS A 16 -0.80 1.06 20.43
N LEU A 17 -0.30 0.97 21.65
CA LEU A 17 -1.10 1.17 22.85
C LEU A 17 -0.92 2.62 23.35
N PRO A 18 -2.01 3.30 23.73
CA PRO A 18 -1.94 4.59 24.41
C PRO A 18 -1.31 4.47 25.80
N ASP A 19 -0.74 5.56 26.32
CA ASP A 19 -0.25 5.61 27.70
C ASP A 19 -1.45 5.44 28.67
N PRO A 20 -1.38 4.53 29.66
CA PRO A 20 -2.44 4.33 30.65
C PRO A 20 -2.92 5.62 31.32
N ARG A 21 -2.07 6.63 31.47
CA ARG A 21 -2.43 7.94 32.03
C ARG A 21 -3.37 8.72 31.13
N VAL A 22 -3.17 8.65 29.82
CA VAL A 22 -4.04 9.30 28.82
C VAL A 22 -5.39 8.57 28.72
N CYS A 23 -5.39 7.24 28.89
CA CYS A 23 -6.64 6.46 28.93
C CYS A 23 -7.52 6.83 30.13
N ALA A 24 -6.92 7.14 31.29
CA ALA A 24 -7.66 7.55 32.47
C ALA A 24 -8.37 8.90 32.29
N GLU A 25 -7.80 9.80 31.49
CA GLU A 25 -8.40 11.11 31.15
C GLU A 25 -9.52 11.00 30.10
N PHE A 26 -9.49 9.97 29.25
CA PHE A 26 -10.46 9.75 28.17
C PHE A 26 -10.94 8.30 28.09
N PRO A 27 -11.74 7.82 29.06
CA PRO A 27 -12.18 6.42 29.13
C PRO A 27 -12.93 5.97 27.87
N ASP A 28 -13.78 6.83 27.29
CA ASP A 28 -14.53 6.50 26.08
C ASP A 28 -13.63 6.29 24.84
N LYS A 29 -12.49 6.98 24.76
CA LYS A 29 -11.54 6.85 23.64
C LYS A 29 -10.69 5.59 23.74
N SER A 30 -10.43 5.12 24.96
CA SER A 30 -9.69 3.88 25.21
C SER A 30 -10.44 2.62 24.75
N GLN A 31 -11.74 2.71 24.47
CA GLN A 31 -12.51 1.59 23.89
C GLN A 31 -12.47 1.57 22.35
N MET A 32 -11.90 2.58 21.71
CA MET A 32 -11.86 2.70 20.25
C MET A 32 -10.50 2.31 19.67
N VAL A 33 -10.55 1.56 18.56
CA VAL A 33 -9.37 1.16 17.79
C VAL A 33 -9.37 1.85 16.44
N VAL A 34 -8.26 2.52 16.13
CA VAL A 34 -8.00 3.15 14.83
C VAL A 34 -7.18 2.19 13.98
N VAL A 35 -7.74 1.71 12.88
CA VAL A 35 -7.05 0.84 11.94
C VAL A 35 -6.46 1.68 10.82
N LEU A 36 -5.14 1.82 10.83
CA LEU A 36 -4.36 2.53 9.82
C LEU A 36 -3.94 1.56 8.73
N LEU A 37 -4.72 1.53 7.64
CA LEU A 37 -4.37 0.87 6.39
C LEU A 37 -3.44 1.75 5.57
N GLY A 38 -2.69 1.16 4.64
CA GLY A 38 -1.74 1.97 3.88
C GLY A 38 -1.33 1.27 2.63
N TRP A 39 -1.07 2.13 1.66
CA TRP A 39 -0.89 1.76 0.27
C TRP A 39 0.41 0.97 0.01
N LEU A 40 0.51 0.44 -1.20
CA LEU A 40 1.68 -0.19 -1.78
C LEU A 40 2.98 0.58 -1.46
N GLY A 41 3.98 -0.12 -0.93
CA GLY A 41 5.27 0.50 -0.56
C GLY A 41 5.26 1.27 0.77
N SER A 42 4.13 1.37 1.46
CA SER A 42 4.05 1.95 2.80
C SER A 42 4.75 1.05 3.81
N ARG A 43 5.78 1.57 4.48
CA ARG A 43 6.48 0.90 5.58
C ARG A 43 5.92 1.36 6.91
N GLN A 44 6.10 0.53 7.94
CA GLN A 44 5.71 0.86 9.33
C GLN A 44 6.23 2.24 9.78
N LYS A 45 7.46 2.61 9.41
CA LYS A 45 8.05 3.93 9.72
C LYS A 45 7.26 5.12 9.16
N HIS A 46 6.58 4.98 8.03
CA HIS A 46 5.79 6.06 7.44
C HIS A 46 4.49 6.31 8.24
N ARG A 47 3.98 5.28 8.91
CA ARG A 47 2.72 5.35 9.67
C ARG A 47 2.90 5.52 11.16
N LYS A 48 4.11 5.38 11.68
CA LYS A 48 4.42 5.63 13.08
C LYS A 48 3.92 7.00 13.55
N ARG A 49 4.14 8.06 12.78
CA ARG A 49 3.66 9.41 13.14
C ARG A 49 2.13 9.49 13.30
N TYR A 50 1.38 8.80 12.43
CA TYR A 50 -0.08 8.73 12.55
C TYR A 50 -0.49 7.90 13.76
N ALA A 51 0.11 6.73 13.96
CA ALA A 51 -0.17 5.90 15.13
C ALA A 51 0.10 6.66 16.43
N ASP A 52 1.26 7.31 16.55
CA ASP A 52 1.67 8.13 17.70
C ASP A 52 0.68 9.30 17.93
N TRP A 53 0.17 9.91 16.86
CA TRP A 53 -0.83 10.98 16.97
C TRP A 53 -2.15 10.50 17.57
N TYR A 54 -2.62 9.31 17.19
CA TYR A 54 -3.83 8.70 17.75
C TYR A 54 -3.61 8.22 19.19
N THR A 55 -2.49 7.54 19.48
CA THR A 55 -2.21 7.05 20.83
C THR A 55 -1.99 8.19 21.83
N SER A 56 -1.43 9.32 21.41
CA SER A 56 -1.33 10.53 22.25
C SER A 56 -2.69 11.12 22.67
N ARG A 57 -3.78 10.69 22.04
CA ARG A 57 -5.16 11.11 22.34
C ARG A 57 -5.98 10.03 23.04
N GLY A 58 -5.34 8.93 23.45
CA GLY A 58 -5.98 7.83 24.17
C GLY A 58 -6.61 6.76 23.29
N PHE A 59 -6.42 6.80 21.96
CA PHE A 59 -6.92 5.77 21.07
C PHE A 59 -5.95 4.60 20.97
N HIS A 60 -6.47 3.38 20.84
CA HIS A 60 -5.68 2.25 20.36
C HIS A 60 -5.47 2.40 18.86
N ALA A 61 -4.28 2.08 18.35
CA ALA A 61 -4.03 2.13 16.91
C ALA A 61 -3.41 0.82 16.41
N VAL A 62 -3.82 0.38 15.22
CA VAL A 62 -3.24 -0.77 14.52
C VAL A 62 -2.76 -0.34 13.15
N THR A 63 -1.49 -0.53 12.85
CA THR A 63 -0.94 -0.25 11.51
C THR A 63 -0.78 -1.54 10.72
N PHE A 64 -1.44 -1.63 9.57
CA PHE A 64 -1.37 -2.79 8.68
C PHE A 64 -0.57 -2.48 7.41
N THR A 65 0.65 -2.98 7.30
CA THR A 65 1.55 -2.76 6.14
C THR A 65 1.87 -4.08 5.47
N LEU A 66 1.71 -4.13 4.15
CA LEU A 66 2.21 -5.23 3.35
C LEU A 66 3.56 -4.82 2.73
N PRO A 67 4.66 -5.47 3.10
CA PRO A 67 5.98 -5.08 2.63
C PRO A 67 6.19 -5.53 1.19
N MET A 68 6.86 -4.69 0.39
CA MET A 68 7.12 -4.95 -1.04
C MET A 68 7.98 -6.19 -1.30
N SER A 69 8.67 -6.72 -0.29
CA SER A 69 9.39 -7.99 -0.37
C SER A 69 8.44 -9.14 -0.69
N ASP A 70 7.30 -9.19 0.00
CA ASP A 70 6.33 -10.29 -0.06
C ASP A 70 5.52 -10.25 -1.36
N ILE A 71 5.57 -9.10 -2.03
CA ILE A 71 4.84 -8.75 -3.24
C ILE A 71 5.69 -8.99 -4.49
N LEU A 72 7.01 -8.84 -4.37
CA LEU A 72 7.98 -8.90 -5.47
C LEU A 72 8.89 -10.14 -5.41
N SER A 73 8.67 -11.06 -4.47
CA SER A 73 9.46 -12.29 -4.32
C SER A 73 9.16 -13.31 -5.41
N TYR A 74 9.29 -12.92 -6.68
CA TYR A 74 9.22 -13.84 -7.80
C TYR A 74 10.60 -14.41 -8.09
N ASN A 75 10.85 -15.63 -7.60
CA ASN A 75 12.04 -16.38 -7.95
C ASN A 75 11.77 -17.12 -9.27
N LEU A 76 12.22 -16.57 -10.39
CA LEU A 76 12.26 -17.27 -11.68
C LEU A 76 13.20 -18.48 -11.59
N GLY A 77 12.65 -19.66 -11.32
CA GLY A 77 13.44 -20.90 -11.25
C GLY A 77 12.63 -22.20 -11.31
N GLY A 78 11.31 -22.15 -11.55
CA GLY A 78 10.42 -23.30 -11.54
C GLY A 78 9.86 -23.73 -12.89
N LYS A 79 9.22 -24.91 -12.92
CA LYS A 79 8.36 -25.41 -14.02
C LYS A 79 7.25 -24.39 -14.33
N ALA A 80 6.85 -24.23 -15.58
CA ALA A 80 5.90 -23.20 -16.04
C ALA A 80 4.61 -23.11 -15.19
N GLU A 81 4.06 -24.23 -14.75
CA GLU A 81 2.87 -24.28 -13.88
C GLU A 81 3.10 -23.60 -12.52
N LYS A 82 4.24 -23.87 -11.87
CA LYS A 82 4.60 -23.23 -10.59
C LYS A 82 4.82 -21.72 -10.74
N ASN A 83 5.34 -21.30 -11.89
CA ASN A 83 5.53 -19.89 -12.21
C ASN A 83 4.18 -19.18 -12.38
N VAL A 84 3.18 -19.85 -12.97
CA VAL A 84 1.81 -19.33 -13.11
C VAL A 84 1.10 -19.24 -11.76
N GLU A 85 1.23 -20.26 -10.90
CA GLU A 85 0.66 -20.23 -9.55
C GLU A 85 1.28 -19.09 -8.70
N MET A 86 2.61 -18.96 -8.68
CA MET A 86 3.29 -17.87 -7.98
C MET A 86 2.91 -16.49 -8.55
N LEU A 87 2.78 -16.36 -9.86
CA LEU A 87 2.28 -15.13 -10.48
C LEU A 87 0.87 -14.81 -10.02
N SER A 88 -0.02 -15.81 -9.96
CA SER A 88 -1.39 -15.65 -9.47
C SER A 88 -1.44 -15.23 -8.00
N GLU A 89 -0.60 -15.81 -7.14
CA GLU A 89 -0.51 -15.43 -5.73
C GLU A 89 -0.02 -13.99 -5.56
N HIS A 90 1.01 -13.59 -6.30
CA HIS A 90 1.48 -12.20 -6.30
C HIS A 90 0.41 -11.24 -6.81
N LEU A 91 -0.27 -11.57 -7.91
CA LEU A 91 -1.38 -10.75 -8.43
C LEU A 91 -2.51 -10.61 -7.41
N ALA A 92 -2.83 -11.67 -6.67
CA ALA A 92 -3.80 -11.62 -5.57
C ALA A 92 -3.33 -10.73 -4.41
N GLY A 93 -2.04 -10.77 -4.07
CA GLY A 93 -1.42 -9.85 -3.11
C GLY A 93 -1.52 -8.40 -3.55
N TRP A 94 -1.21 -8.12 -4.83
CA TRP A 94 -1.27 -6.79 -5.45
C TRP A 94 -2.69 -6.25 -5.45
N PHE A 95 -3.66 -7.13 -5.69
CA PHE A 95 -5.07 -6.82 -5.58
C PHE A 95 -5.47 -6.45 -4.15
N PHE A 96 -5.06 -7.24 -3.16
CA PHE A 96 -5.33 -6.98 -1.75
C PHE A 96 -4.72 -5.66 -1.27
N LEU A 97 -3.58 -5.22 -1.82
CA LEU A 97 -2.96 -3.94 -1.49
C LEU A 97 -3.76 -2.75 -2.01
N CYS A 98 -4.09 -2.77 -3.30
CA CYS A 98 -4.81 -1.70 -3.96
C CYS A 98 -6.23 -1.56 -3.40
N CYS A 99 -6.88 -2.69 -3.09
CA CYS A 99 -8.26 -2.74 -2.65
C CYS A 99 -8.40 -3.12 -1.17
N SER A 100 -7.38 -2.88 -0.34
CA SER A 100 -7.31 -3.37 1.04
C SER A 100 -8.55 -3.02 1.87
N TYR A 101 -9.05 -1.78 1.76
CA TYR A 101 -10.26 -1.37 2.45
C TYR A 101 -11.50 -2.17 2.00
N GLY A 102 -11.72 -2.30 0.68
CA GLY A 102 -12.86 -3.05 0.14
C GLY A 102 -12.80 -4.54 0.49
N VAL A 103 -11.63 -5.16 0.44
CA VAL A 103 -11.47 -6.57 0.82
C VAL A 103 -11.61 -6.77 2.33
N ILE A 104 -11.17 -5.82 3.16
CA ILE A 104 -11.41 -5.88 4.61
C ILE A 104 -12.91 -5.75 4.90
N LEU A 105 -13.58 -4.81 4.24
CA LEU A 105 -15.03 -4.61 4.39
C LEU A 105 -15.79 -5.88 4.00
N GLU A 106 -15.43 -6.52 2.89
CA GLU A 106 -16.02 -7.79 2.45
C GLU A 106 -15.83 -8.90 3.48
N ASN A 107 -14.60 -9.06 3.99
CA ASN A 107 -14.29 -10.08 4.98
C ASN A 107 -15.02 -9.84 6.30
N LEU A 108 -15.18 -8.57 6.72
CA LEU A 108 -15.96 -8.22 7.90
C LEU A 108 -17.43 -8.59 7.69
N GLN A 109 -18.04 -8.22 6.56
CA GLN A 109 -19.43 -8.57 6.27
C GLN A 109 -19.66 -10.08 6.22
N ARG A 110 -18.71 -10.84 5.66
CA ARG A 110 -18.81 -12.30 5.58
C ARG A 110 -18.72 -12.97 6.95
N GLN A 111 -17.89 -12.46 7.85
CA GLN A 111 -17.69 -13.04 9.18
C GLN A 111 -18.78 -12.60 10.17
N ASP A 112 -19.08 -11.30 10.20
CA ASP A 112 -20.07 -10.70 11.10
C ASP A 112 -20.58 -9.39 10.47
N ALA A 113 -21.81 -9.43 9.94
CA ALA A 113 -22.44 -8.24 9.35
C ALA A 113 -22.56 -7.08 10.35
N SER A 114 -22.71 -7.38 11.66
CA SER A 114 -22.76 -6.35 12.71
C SER A 114 -21.41 -5.69 12.96
N ALA A 115 -20.29 -6.29 12.53
CA ALA A 115 -18.96 -5.70 12.67
C ALA A 115 -18.80 -4.42 11.84
N VAL A 116 -19.49 -4.33 10.69
CA VAL A 116 -19.49 -3.12 9.86
C VAL A 116 -20.21 -1.97 10.57
N GLU A 117 -21.24 -2.27 11.35
CA GLU A 117 -21.99 -1.27 12.13
C GLU A 117 -21.18 -0.72 13.32
N LYS A 118 -20.13 -1.44 13.73
CA LYS A 118 -19.18 -0.99 14.77
C LYS A 118 -18.20 0.06 14.23
N ILE A 119 -18.05 0.18 12.91
CA ILE A 119 -17.19 1.21 12.29
C ILE A 119 -17.84 2.57 12.53
N LYS A 120 -17.16 3.43 13.30
CA LYS A 120 -17.69 4.74 13.71
C LYS A 120 -17.39 5.87 12.72
N ALA A 121 -16.32 5.75 11.94
CA ALA A 121 -15.95 6.69 10.89
C ALA A 121 -14.92 6.05 9.96
N CYS A 122 -14.81 6.56 8.73
CA CYS A 122 -13.74 6.21 7.79
C CYS A 122 -13.01 7.48 7.32
N VAL A 123 -11.69 7.40 7.17
CA VAL A 123 -10.88 8.44 6.52
C VAL A 123 -10.14 7.76 5.37
N VAL A 124 -10.39 8.24 4.16
CA VAL A 124 -9.80 7.72 2.93
C VAL A 124 -8.91 8.80 2.36
N ASP A 125 -7.62 8.48 2.21
CA ASP A 125 -6.64 9.36 1.60
C ASP A 125 -6.32 8.82 0.20
N SER A 126 -6.65 9.62 -0.82
CA SER A 126 -6.31 9.37 -2.22
C SER A 126 -6.84 8.02 -2.72
N ALA A 127 -8.12 7.73 -2.49
CA ALA A 127 -8.84 6.54 -2.97
C ALA A 127 -10.36 6.70 -2.79
N PRO A 128 -11.20 5.81 -3.34
CA PRO A 128 -10.91 4.85 -4.41
C PRO A 128 -11.06 5.48 -5.81
N VAL A 129 -10.61 4.76 -6.82
CA VAL A 129 -10.83 5.10 -8.24
C VAL A 129 -11.91 4.18 -8.77
N ALA A 130 -13.01 4.73 -9.31
CA ALA A 130 -14.19 3.99 -9.73
C ALA A 130 -13.94 2.94 -10.84
N ALA A 131 -12.81 2.99 -11.54
CA ALA A 131 -12.46 2.04 -12.59
C ALA A 131 -11.02 1.52 -12.45
N PRO A 132 -10.75 0.22 -12.78
CA PRO A 132 -9.40 -0.26 -13.05
C PRO A 132 -8.75 0.52 -14.19
N ASP A 133 -8.07 1.60 -13.86
CA ASP A 133 -7.26 2.33 -14.83
C ASP A 133 -5.81 1.80 -14.80
N PRO A 134 -5.31 1.15 -15.87
CA PRO A 134 -3.93 0.70 -15.97
C PRO A 134 -2.92 1.81 -15.68
N GLN A 135 -3.23 3.07 -16.02
CA GLN A 135 -2.35 4.21 -15.81
C GLN A 135 -2.20 4.55 -14.31
N VAL A 136 -3.30 4.49 -13.55
CA VAL A 136 -3.28 4.70 -12.10
C VAL A 136 -2.46 3.61 -11.41
N TRP A 137 -2.68 2.34 -11.81
CA TRP A 137 -1.92 1.21 -11.27
C TRP A 137 -0.44 1.32 -11.62
N ALA A 138 -0.10 1.58 -12.88
CA ALA A 138 1.27 1.75 -13.32
C ALA A 138 1.98 2.90 -12.60
N SER A 139 1.32 4.04 -12.45
CA SER A 139 1.84 5.20 -11.73
C SER A 139 2.09 4.89 -10.25
N GLY A 140 1.14 4.21 -9.59
CA GLY A 140 1.27 3.81 -8.19
C GLY A 140 2.40 2.81 -7.94
N PHE A 141 2.52 1.79 -8.81
CA PHE A 141 3.59 0.79 -8.75
C PHE A 141 4.96 1.40 -9.11
N SER A 142 5.03 2.24 -10.12
CA SER A 142 6.25 2.95 -10.52
C SER A 142 6.77 3.82 -9.37
N ALA A 143 5.90 4.63 -8.74
CA ALA A 143 6.27 5.45 -7.59
C ALA A 143 6.77 4.59 -6.40
N ALA A 144 6.14 3.46 -6.11
CA ALA A 144 6.55 2.55 -5.05
C ALA A 144 7.91 1.89 -5.34
N LEU A 145 8.14 1.44 -6.57
CA LEU A 145 9.39 0.81 -7.01
C LEU A 145 10.56 1.80 -7.04
N MET A 146 10.34 3.02 -7.54
CA MET A 146 11.37 4.07 -7.59
C MET A 146 11.78 4.53 -6.19
N LYS A 147 10.83 4.62 -5.26
CA LYS A 147 11.13 4.91 -3.85
C LYS A 147 12.00 3.83 -3.20
N LYS A 148 11.90 2.56 -3.64
CA LYS A 148 12.80 1.48 -3.20
C LYS A 148 14.22 1.67 -3.74
N ARG A 149 14.36 1.99 -5.03
CA ARG A 149 15.67 2.22 -5.67
C ARG A 149 16.44 3.39 -5.04
N SER A 150 15.77 4.50 -4.74
CA SER A 150 16.37 5.67 -4.06
C SER A 150 16.90 5.38 -2.65
N ILE A 151 16.35 4.37 -1.96
CA ILE A 151 16.82 3.96 -0.62
C ILE A 151 17.97 2.96 -0.72
N THR A 152 17.96 2.06 -1.72
CA THR A 152 19.02 1.07 -1.92
C THR A 152 20.33 1.70 -2.43
N THR A 153 20.27 2.81 -3.16
CA THR A 153 21.48 3.54 -3.60
C THR A 153 22.11 4.44 -2.52
N LYS A 154 21.45 4.65 -1.37
CA LYS A 154 22.02 5.40 -0.22
C LYS A 154 22.87 4.53 0.74
N GLY A 155 23.12 3.27 0.39
CA GLY A 155 23.77 2.29 1.27
C GLY A 155 25.23 1.95 0.96
N LEU A 156 25.87 2.54 -0.04
CA LEU A 156 27.27 2.23 -0.36
C LEU A 156 27.99 3.48 -0.85
N GLY A 157 28.87 4.05 -0.02
CA GLY A 157 29.74 5.15 -0.43
C GLY A 157 30.08 6.15 0.66
N SER A 158 30.75 5.70 1.71
CA SER A 158 31.64 6.59 2.47
C SER A 158 32.84 5.78 2.93
N ASN A 159 33.89 5.78 2.12
CA ASN A 159 35.25 5.88 2.61
C ASN A 159 36.14 6.50 1.53
N ASP A 160 36.92 7.45 2.00
CA ASP A 160 37.83 8.37 1.33
C ASP A 160 39.08 7.64 0.79
N SER A 161 39.54 7.99 -0.42
CA SER A 161 40.94 8.33 -0.75
C SER A 161 41.25 8.31 -2.27
N ARG A 162 42.07 9.28 -2.66
CA ARG A 162 42.58 9.67 -4.00
C ARG A 162 43.20 8.56 -4.86
N SER A 163 43.01 8.63 -6.19
CA SER A 163 44.02 9.01 -7.21
C SER A 163 43.63 8.53 -8.62
N ASP A 164 43.97 9.35 -9.62
CA ASP A 164 43.74 9.27 -11.06
C ASP A 164 44.02 7.92 -11.74
N VAL A 165 43.18 7.54 -12.72
CA VAL A 165 43.56 7.15 -14.11
C VAL A 165 42.32 7.23 -15.01
N LEU A 166 42.47 7.93 -16.14
CA LEU A 166 41.53 8.00 -17.27
C LEU A 166 41.40 6.63 -17.96
N VAL A 167 40.17 6.12 -18.08
CA VAL A 167 39.77 5.24 -19.19
C VAL A 167 38.42 5.73 -19.70
N VAL A 168 38.45 6.22 -20.94
CA VAL A 168 37.27 6.46 -21.77
C VAL A 168 36.68 5.10 -22.13
N GLU A 169 35.46 4.81 -21.70
CA GLU A 169 34.59 3.91 -22.44
C GLU A 169 33.12 4.22 -22.15
N SER A 170 32.38 4.30 -23.24
CA SER A 170 31.00 4.72 -23.37
C SER A 170 30.04 3.88 -22.53
N ASN A 171 29.33 4.53 -21.61
CA ASN A 171 27.99 4.10 -21.23
C ASN A 171 27.13 5.36 -21.16
N MET A 172 26.30 5.55 -22.17
CA MET A 172 25.13 6.41 -22.03
C MET A 172 24.29 5.82 -20.91
N GLU A 173 24.50 6.29 -19.67
CA GLU A 173 23.47 6.12 -18.65
C GLU A 173 22.22 6.84 -19.17
N PRO A 174 21.12 6.12 -19.43
CA PRO A 174 19.89 6.76 -19.88
C PRO A 174 19.46 7.76 -18.80
N LYS A 175 19.13 9.00 -19.22
CA LYS A 175 18.65 10.05 -18.30
C LYS A 175 17.61 9.47 -17.33
N PRO A 176 17.63 9.81 -16.04
CA PRO A 176 16.69 9.25 -15.05
C PRO A 176 15.23 9.32 -15.50
N ALA A 177 14.84 10.45 -16.11
CA ALA A 177 13.51 10.65 -16.69
C ALA A 177 13.15 9.68 -17.83
N ALA A 178 14.13 9.27 -18.65
CA ALA A 178 13.91 8.30 -19.71
C ALA A 178 13.69 6.89 -19.14
N THR A 179 14.45 6.51 -18.11
CA THR A 179 14.24 5.21 -17.43
C THR A 179 12.91 5.13 -16.69
N GLU A 180 12.45 6.23 -16.09
CA GLU A 180 11.13 6.34 -15.46
C GLU A 180 10.00 6.19 -16.48
N ALA A 181 10.10 6.87 -17.63
CA ALA A 181 9.10 6.80 -18.69
C ALA A 181 8.99 5.38 -19.30
N VAL A 182 10.14 4.71 -19.51
CA VAL A 182 10.18 3.34 -20.01
C VAL A 182 9.55 2.37 -18.99
N LEU A 183 9.86 2.52 -17.70
CA LEU A 183 9.26 1.70 -16.64
C LEU A 183 7.75 1.91 -16.55
N LEU A 184 7.29 3.17 -16.61
CA LEU A 184 5.87 3.50 -16.55
C LEU A 184 5.13 2.86 -17.74
N SER A 185 5.63 3.03 -18.96
CA SER A 185 5.01 2.46 -20.17
C SER A 185 4.97 0.93 -20.14
N ALA A 186 6.03 0.28 -19.64
CA ALA A 186 6.05 -1.18 -19.47
C ALA A 186 5.01 -1.64 -18.44
N LEU A 187 4.86 -0.91 -17.32
CA LEU A 187 3.85 -1.21 -16.30
C LEU A 187 2.43 -0.96 -16.80
N GLU A 188 2.19 0.11 -17.58
CA GLU A 188 0.88 0.38 -18.19
C GLU A 188 0.45 -0.77 -19.09
N THR A 189 1.34 -1.24 -19.97
CA THR A 189 1.07 -2.38 -20.86
C THR A 189 0.81 -3.66 -20.06
N PHE A 190 1.59 -3.89 -19.00
CA PHE A 190 1.39 -5.04 -18.12
C PHE A 190 0.03 -4.99 -17.40
N PHE A 191 -0.32 -3.84 -16.81
CA PHE A 191 -1.59 -3.68 -16.10
C PHE A 191 -2.79 -3.66 -17.03
N ASP A 192 -2.64 -3.23 -18.29
CA ASP A 192 -3.70 -3.35 -19.28
C ASP A 192 -4.08 -4.82 -19.50
N VAL A 193 -3.09 -5.72 -19.65
CA VAL A 193 -3.34 -7.16 -19.78
C VAL A 193 -3.90 -7.76 -18.48
N VAL A 194 -3.31 -7.41 -17.34
CA VAL A 194 -3.67 -7.99 -16.04
C VAL A 194 -5.06 -7.56 -15.58
N LEU A 195 -5.41 -6.28 -15.70
CA LEU A 195 -6.70 -5.74 -15.26
C LEU A 195 -7.84 -6.20 -16.17
N ASN A 196 -7.57 -6.48 -17.45
CA ASN A 196 -8.55 -7.05 -18.38
C ASN A 196 -8.67 -8.58 -18.28
N TYR A 197 -7.83 -9.26 -17.50
CA TYR A 197 -7.97 -10.69 -17.30
C TYR A 197 -9.30 -11.01 -16.58
N PRO A 198 -10.17 -11.89 -17.13
CA PRO A 198 -11.57 -12.01 -16.67
C PRO A 198 -11.74 -12.25 -15.17
N ARG A 199 -10.87 -13.07 -14.57
CA ARG A 199 -10.93 -13.37 -13.13
C ARG A 199 -10.57 -12.16 -12.27
N ILE A 200 -9.60 -11.35 -12.71
CA ILE A 200 -9.14 -10.17 -11.99
C ILE A 200 -10.14 -9.03 -12.16
N ASN A 201 -10.59 -8.79 -13.38
CA ASN A 201 -11.61 -7.79 -13.68
C ASN A 201 -12.89 -8.05 -12.87
N ARG A 202 -13.38 -9.30 -12.88
CA ARG A 202 -14.56 -9.69 -12.09
C ARG A 202 -14.35 -9.43 -10.61
N ARG A 203 -13.20 -9.85 -10.06
CA ARG A 203 -12.89 -9.66 -8.65
C ARG A 203 -12.80 -8.18 -8.26
N LEU A 204 -12.26 -7.33 -9.14
CA LEU A 204 -12.21 -5.89 -8.92
C LEU A 204 -13.60 -5.27 -8.95
N SER A 205 -14.40 -5.67 -9.93
CA SER A 205 -15.79 -5.23 -10.07
C SER A 205 -16.60 -5.61 -8.83
N ASP A 206 -16.48 -6.84 -8.33
CA ASP A 206 -17.16 -7.29 -7.10
C ASP A 206 -16.80 -6.41 -5.88
N VAL A 207 -15.52 -6.03 -5.74
CA VAL A 207 -15.07 -5.17 -4.66
C VAL A 207 -15.52 -3.72 -4.85
N MET A 208 -15.54 -3.21 -6.09
CA MET A 208 -16.07 -1.88 -6.40
C MET A 208 -17.57 -1.79 -6.19
N ASP A 209 -18.33 -2.82 -6.55
CA ASP A 209 -19.76 -2.93 -6.30
C ASP A 209 -20.02 -2.94 -4.79
N LEU A 210 -19.23 -3.66 -4.01
CA LEU A 210 -19.28 -3.65 -2.56
C LEU A 210 -19.02 -2.24 -2.00
N LEU A 211 -17.96 -1.59 -2.47
CA LEU A 211 -17.60 -0.24 -2.06
C LEU A 211 -18.65 0.80 -2.50
N SER A 212 -19.39 0.57 -3.56
CA SER A 212 -20.42 1.52 -4.03
C SER A 212 -21.76 1.30 -3.34
N SER A 213 -22.11 0.05 -3.02
CA SER A 213 -23.46 -0.31 -2.55
C SER A 213 -23.56 -0.66 -1.06
N LYS A 214 -22.45 -1.05 -0.42
CA LYS A 214 -22.43 -1.64 0.93
C LYS A 214 -21.40 -1.01 1.87
N GLN A 215 -21.11 0.28 1.67
CA GLN A 215 -20.31 1.05 2.62
C GLN A 215 -20.99 1.18 4.00
N PRO A 216 -20.20 1.29 5.08
CA PRO A 216 -20.73 1.56 6.41
C PRO A 216 -21.48 2.91 6.42
N LYS A 217 -22.58 2.98 7.16
CA LYS A 217 -23.39 4.21 7.32
C LYS A 217 -22.73 5.30 8.17
N CYS A 218 -21.46 5.13 8.52
CA CYS A 218 -20.72 6.07 9.33
C CYS A 218 -20.26 7.29 8.52
N PRO A 219 -19.93 8.42 9.17
CA PRO A 219 -19.26 9.53 8.50
C PRO A 219 -17.98 9.08 7.80
N GLN A 220 -17.79 9.55 6.56
CA GLN A 220 -16.60 9.26 5.75
C GLN A 220 -15.95 10.57 5.30
N LEU A 221 -14.64 10.68 5.47
CA LEU A 221 -13.84 11.82 5.03
C LEU A 221 -12.90 11.38 3.92
N TYR A 222 -13.06 11.96 2.74
CA TYR A 222 -12.17 11.76 1.61
C TYR A 222 -11.18 12.92 1.51
N ILE A 223 -9.89 12.61 1.54
CA ILE A 223 -8.79 13.56 1.38
C ILE A 223 -8.16 13.27 0.01
N TYR A 224 -8.21 14.25 -0.89
CA TYR A 224 -7.65 14.13 -2.23
C TYR A 224 -7.18 15.51 -2.71
N SER A 225 -6.32 15.54 -3.74
CA SER A 225 -5.70 16.76 -4.24
C SER A 225 -5.74 16.83 -5.76
N SER A 226 -6.03 18.02 -6.31
CA SER A 226 -5.88 18.29 -7.74
C SER A 226 -4.43 18.24 -8.22
N ALA A 227 -3.47 18.27 -7.30
CA ALA A 227 -2.04 18.15 -7.59
C ALA A 227 -1.54 16.69 -7.53
N ASP A 228 -2.40 15.73 -7.18
CA ASP A 228 -2.04 14.31 -7.20
C ASP A 228 -1.82 13.85 -8.64
N ARG A 229 -0.64 13.27 -8.89
CA ARG A 229 -0.20 12.80 -10.21
C ARG A 229 -0.49 11.32 -10.44
N VAL A 230 -0.91 10.59 -9.40
CA VAL A 230 -1.18 9.16 -9.43
C VAL A 230 -2.68 8.91 -9.49
N ILE A 231 -3.48 9.63 -8.72
CA ILE A 231 -4.94 9.49 -8.69
C ILE A 231 -5.60 10.84 -9.02
N PRO A 232 -6.26 10.97 -10.18
CA PRO A 232 -6.96 12.19 -10.53
C PRO A 232 -8.09 12.52 -9.53
N ALA A 233 -8.15 13.76 -9.07
CA ALA A 233 -9.20 14.23 -8.15
C ALA A 233 -10.63 13.94 -8.67
N LYS A 234 -10.85 14.13 -9.98
CA LYS A 234 -12.14 13.85 -10.63
C LYS A 234 -12.59 12.38 -10.50
N SER A 235 -11.63 11.45 -10.46
CA SER A 235 -11.94 10.03 -10.30
C SER A 235 -12.46 9.72 -8.90
N VAL A 236 -11.91 10.39 -7.87
CA VAL A 236 -12.41 10.29 -6.49
C VAL A 236 -13.79 10.94 -6.38
N GLU A 237 -13.96 12.13 -6.97
CA GLU A 237 -15.25 12.85 -6.98
C GLU A 237 -16.36 12.06 -7.68
N SER A 238 -16.04 11.33 -8.76
CA SER A 238 -17.03 10.49 -9.46
C SER A 238 -17.46 9.25 -8.68
N PHE A 239 -16.69 8.86 -7.66
CA PHE A 239 -16.97 7.70 -6.84
C PHE A 239 -17.86 8.01 -5.63
N ILE A 240 -17.71 9.22 -5.05
CA ILE A 240 -18.49 9.70 -3.89
C ILE A 240 -19.93 9.97 -4.29
#